data_AF-A0A2S8NXN3-F1
#
_entry.id   AF-A0A2S8NXN3-F1
#
_cell.length_a   1.000
_cell.length_b   1.000
_cell.length_c   1.000
_cell.angle_alpha   90.00
_cell.angle_beta   90.00
_cell.angle_gamma   90.00
#
_symmetry.space_group_name_H-M   'P 1'
#
loop_
_entity.id
_entity.type
_entity.pdbx_description
1 polymer ?
#
loop_
_entity_poly.entity_id
_entity_poly.type
_entity_poly.pdbx_seq_one_letter_code
_entity_poly.pdbx_strand_id
1 'polypeptide(L)'
;MGGKWVVWIPLIIGLILWIGLSTLEKYPHTYNYLNLNLDNAERQYTNARIMVNVMKAEITLFFMYISWIIIQFSSEKENVMNHSWLPIVIFIIVLFSSIGFFIYRSLKLK
;
A
#
# COMPACT_ATOMS: atom_id res chain seq x y z
N MET A 1 8.38 16.09 25.99
CA MET A 1 9.47 16.09 24.99
C MET A 1 9.31 14.87 24.09
N GLY A 2 8.59 15.01 22.97
CA GLY A 2 8.54 13.95 21.96
C GLY A 2 9.91 13.81 21.30
N GLY A 3 10.50 12.62 21.34
CA GLY A 3 11.82 12.41 20.75
C GLY A 3 11.78 12.69 19.25
N LYS A 4 12.73 13.50 18.74
CA LYS A 4 12.91 13.79 17.30
C LYS A 4 12.98 12.51 16.43
N TRP A 5 13.23 11.36 17.06
CA TRP A 5 13.21 10.03 16.48
C TRP A 5 11.86 9.58 15.90
N VAL A 6 10.73 10.14 16.34
CA VAL A 6 9.39 9.74 15.87
C VAL A 6 9.22 9.93 14.35
N VAL A 7 9.95 10.86 13.74
CA VAL A 7 9.96 11.10 12.28
C VAL A 7 10.47 9.88 11.50
N TRP A 8 11.31 9.05 12.10
CA TRP A 8 11.90 7.87 11.45
C TRP A 8 10.98 6.64 11.47
N ILE A 9 10.00 6.59 12.37
CA ILE A 9 9.12 5.43 12.53
C ILE A 9 8.36 5.10 11.23
N PRO A 10 7.66 6.05 10.57
CA PRO A 10 6.96 5.77 9.32
C PRO A 10 7.91 5.37 8.19
N LEU A 11 9.13 5.93 8.16
CA LEU A 11 10.14 5.59 7.15
C LEU A 11 10.62 4.14 7.30
N ILE A 12 10.88 3.70 8.53
CA ILE A 12 11.31 2.32 8.82
C ILE A 12 10.19 1.34 8.49
N ILE A 13 8.95 1.62 8.93
CA ILE A 13 7.80 0.76 8.63
C ILE A 13 7.55 0.71 7.12
N GLY A 14 7.58 1.86 6.45
CA GLY A 14 7.44 1.96 5.00
C GLY A 14 8.49 1.15 4.25
N LEU A 15 9.75 1.19 4.69
CA LEU A 15 10.83 0.39 4.11
C LEU A 15 10.57 -1.12 4.28
N ILE A 16 10.21 -1.56 5.48
CA ILE A 16 9.91 -2.97 5.78
C ILE A 16 8.75 -3.46 4.92
N LEU A 17 7.67 -2.70 4.82
CA LEU A 17 6.52 -3.04 3.99
C LEU A 17 6.89 -3.07 2.51
N TRP A 18 7.68 -2.12 2.03
CA TRP A 18 8.13 -2.09 0.64
C TRP A 18 8.98 -3.32 0.29
N ILE A 19 9.87 -3.75 1.19
CA ILE A 19 10.66 -4.97 1.03
C ILE A 19 9.76 -6.21 1.02
N GLY A 20 8.81 -6.30 1.97
CA GLY A 20 7.86 -7.42 2.04
C GLY A 20 7.01 -7.53 0.78
N LEU A 21 6.42 -6.43 0.33
CA LEU A 21 5.61 -6.39 -0.90
C LEU A 21 6.44 -6.65 -2.16
N SER A 22 7.68 -6.17 -2.21
CA SER A 22 8.59 -6.48 -3.34
C SER A 22 8.99 -7.94 -3.37
N THR A 23 9.03 -8.60 -2.22
CA THR A 23 9.26 -10.06 -2.15
C THR A 23 8.03 -10.80 -2.65
N LEU A 24 6.84 -10.43 -2.19
CA LEU A 24 5.58 -11.00 -2.67
C LEU A 24 5.43 -10.83 -4.19
N GLU A 25 5.67 -9.63 -4.73
CA GLU A 25 5.62 -9.34 -6.18
C GLU A 25 6.54 -10.24 -7.03
N LYS A 26 7.65 -10.72 -6.47
CA LYS A 26 8.58 -11.63 -7.17
C LYS A 26 8.08 -13.07 -7.21
N TYR A 27 7.26 -13.48 -6.24
CA TYR A 27 6.82 -14.86 -6.06
C TYR A 27 5.28 -14.99 -6.14
N PRO A 28 4.62 -14.56 -7.25
CA PRO A 28 3.17 -14.66 -7.36
C PRO A 28 2.68 -16.11 -7.27
N HIS A 29 3.48 -17.09 -7.70
CA HIS A 29 3.12 -18.51 -7.67
C HIS A 29 2.87 -19.07 -6.26
N THR A 30 3.30 -18.38 -5.19
CA THR A 30 3.04 -18.81 -3.81
C THR A 30 1.67 -18.38 -3.31
N TYR A 31 0.91 -17.62 -4.10
CA TYR A 31 -0.41 -17.14 -3.68
C TYR A 31 -1.48 -18.21 -3.87
N ASN A 32 -2.56 -18.09 -3.10
CA ASN A 32 -3.73 -18.94 -3.26
C ASN A 32 -4.65 -18.36 -4.35
N TYR A 33 -4.72 -19.03 -5.49
CA TYR A 33 -5.55 -18.64 -6.64
C TYR A 33 -6.80 -19.51 -6.74
N LEU A 34 -7.95 -18.88 -7.00
CA LEU A 34 -9.18 -19.61 -7.28
C LEU A 34 -9.17 -20.12 -8.74
N ASN A 35 -9.40 -21.43 -8.93
CA ASN A 35 -9.50 -22.08 -10.25
C ASN A 35 -8.24 -21.94 -11.13
N LEU A 36 -7.05 -22.03 -10.54
CA LEU A 36 -5.80 -22.00 -11.27
C LEU A 36 -5.66 -23.23 -12.18
N ASN A 37 -5.39 -23.00 -13.46
CA ASN A 37 -5.05 -24.02 -14.45
C ASN A 37 -3.87 -23.55 -15.33
N LEU A 38 -3.38 -24.42 -16.21
CA LEU A 38 -2.24 -24.10 -17.09
C LEU A 38 -2.54 -22.95 -18.05
N ASP A 39 -3.79 -22.82 -18.50
CA ASP A 39 -4.21 -21.84 -19.51
C ASP A 39 -4.37 -20.42 -18.95
N ASN A 40 -4.64 -20.30 -17.64
CA ASN A 40 -4.88 -19.04 -16.95
C ASN A 40 -3.77 -18.64 -15.97
N ALA A 41 -2.81 -19.53 -15.68
CA ALA A 41 -1.75 -19.30 -14.69
C ALA A 41 -0.97 -18.01 -14.94
N GLU A 42 -0.52 -17.79 -16.17
CA GLU A 42 0.24 -16.58 -16.53
C GLU A 42 -0.57 -15.30 -16.32
N ARG A 43 -1.87 -15.32 -16.67
CA ARG A 43 -2.77 -14.17 -16.51
C ARG A 43 -3.03 -13.88 -15.04
N GLN A 44 -3.22 -14.92 -14.23
CA GLN A 44 -3.43 -14.82 -12.79
C GLN A 44 -2.18 -14.30 -12.08
N TYR A 45 -1.00 -14.81 -12.44
CA TYR A 45 0.27 -14.34 -11.90
C TYR A 45 0.51 -12.88 -12.26
N THR A 46 0.31 -12.51 -13.52
CA THR A 46 0.45 -11.12 -13.97
C THR A 46 -0.51 -10.20 -13.23
N ASN A 47 -1.78 -10.57 -13.12
CA ASN A 47 -2.78 -9.80 -12.37
C ASN A 47 -2.38 -9.59 -10.91
N ALA A 48 -1.87 -10.64 -10.25
CA ALA A 48 -1.44 -10.58 -8.86
C ALA A 48 -0.16 -9.74 -8.67
N ARG A 49 0.81 -9.82 -9.60
CA ARG A 49 2.00 -8.96 -9.55
C ARG A 49 1.63 -7.49 -9.68
N ILE A 50 0.73 -7.16 -10.63
CA ILE A 50 0.26 -5.79 -10.81
C ILE A 50 -0.50 -5.32 -9.56
N MET A 51 -1.36 -6.16 -8.97
CA MET A 51 -2.06 -5.85 -7.72
C MET A 51 -1.08 -5.47 -6.60
N VAL A 52 -0.06 -6.31 -6.36
CA VAL A 52 0.92 -6.05 -5.30
C VAL A 52 1.78 -4.82 -5.61
N ASN A 53 2.11 -4.58 -6.88
CA ASN A 53 2.81 -3.37 -7.30
C ASN A 53 1.99 -2.10 -7.03
N VAL A 54 0.68 -2.11 -7.35
CA VAL A 54 -0.25 -1.00 -7.06
C VAL A 54 -0.38 -0.78 -5.55
N MET A 55 -0.60 -1.83 -4.77
CA MET A 55 -0.67 -1.73 -3.30
C MET A 55 0.63 -1.16 -2.72
N LYS A 56 1.78 -1.59 -3.24
CA LYS A 56 3.09 -1.08 -2.83
C LYS A 56 3.23 0.41 -3.11
N ALA A 57 2.77 0.87 -4.27
CA ALA A 57 2.76 2.30 -4.61
C ALA A 57 1.83 3.10 -3.68
N GLU A 58 0.60 2.64 -3.46
CA GLU A 58 -0.38 3.27 -2.57
C GLU A 58 0.17 3.40 -1.14
N ILE A 59 0.74 2.33 -0.60
CA ILE A 59 1.35 2.31 0.74
C ILE A 59 2.55 3.25 0.79
N THR A 60 3.42 3.26 -0.22
CA THR A 60 4.59 4.14 -0.26
C THR A 60 4.18 5.61 -0.25
N LEU A 61 3.17 5.99 -1.06
CA LEU A 61 2.62 7.34 -1.09
C LEU A 61 2.01 7.73 0.27
N PHE A 62 1.31 6.80 0.91
CA PHE A 62 0.74 7.02 2.24
C PHE A 62 1.83 7.29 3.29
N PHE A 63 2.88 6.47 3.36
CA PHE A 63 3.98 6.68 4.31
C PHE A 63 4.77 7.96 4.02
N MET A 64 4.92 8.34 2.75
CA MET A 64 5.49 9.64 2.36
C MET A 64 4.64 10.80 2.91
N TYR A 65 3.32 10.73 2.75
CA TYR A 65 2.39 11.73 3.27
C TYR A 65 2.40 11.82 4.80
N ILE A 66 2.38 10.68 5.50
CA ILE A 66 2.47 10.63 6.97
C ILE A 66 3.79 11.25 7.45
N SER A 67 4.90 10.94 6.78
CA SER A 67 6.21 11.52 7.14
C SER A 67 6.20 13.04 6.99
N TRP A 68 5.58 13.56 5.92
CA TRP A 68 5.42 14.99 5.69
C TRP A 68 4.56 15.65 6.78
N ILE A 69 3.43 15.05 7.16
CA ILE A 69 2.59 15.54 8.26
C ILE A 69 3.40 15.68 9.56
N ILE A 70 4.17 14.65 9.94
CA ILE A 70 4.92 14.66 11.20
C ILE A 70 5.94 15.81 11.21
N ILE A 71 6.60 16.06 10.08
CA ILE A 71 7.55 17.18 9.94
C ILE A 71 6.82 18.52 10.10
N GLN A 72 5.63 18.68 9.51
CA GLN A 72 4.84 19.91 9.62
C GLN A 72 4.36 20.17 11.05
N PHE A 73 3.89 19.13 11.75
CA PHE A 73 3.51 19.26 13.18
C PHE A 73 4.71 19.63 14.06
N SER A 74 5.91 19.12 13.75
CA SER A 74 7.12 19.42 14.52
C SER A 74 7.68 20.83 14.30
N SER A 75 7.22 21.54 13.27
CA SER A 75 7.74 22.87 12.89
C SER A 75 6.86 24.04 13.35
N GLU A 76 5.79 23.77 14.12
CA GLU A 76 4.84 24.75 14.70
C GLU A 76 4.48 25.96 13.83
N LYS A 77 3.42 25.81 13.02
CA LYS A 77 2.47 26.89 12.73
C LYS A 77 1.08 26.40 13.14
N GLU A 78 0.56 26.96 14.22
CA GLU A 78 -0.83 26.79 14.66
C GLU A 78 -1.77 26.93 13.46
N ASN A 79 -2.53 25.86 13.14
CA ASN A 79 -3.67 25.74 12.19
C ASN A 79 -3.67 24.45 11.31
N VAL A 80 -3.00 23.36 11.67
CA VAL A 80 -3.19 22.07 10.95
C VAL A 80 -4.49 21.34 11.37
N MET A 81 -5.28 21.93 12.28
CA MET A 81 -6.49 21.30 12.80
C MET A 81 -7.72 21.73 12.01
N ASN A 82 -8.14 20.87 11.07
CA ASN A 82 -9.58 20.58 10.84
C ASN A 82 -9.80 19.36 9.93
N HIS A 83 -8.84 18.92 9.11
CA HIS A 83 -9.05 17.79 8.16
C HIS A 83 -7.90 16.77 8.04
N SER A 84 -6.96 16.69 8.99
CA SER A 84 -5.82 15.76 8.94
C SER A 84 -6.19 14.26 8.93
N TRP A 85 -7.45 13.92 9.23
CA TRP A 85 -7.99 12.55 9.18
C TRP A 85 -8.50 12.14 7.80
N LEU A 86 -8.89 13.11 6.95
CA LEU A 86 -9.53 12.84 5.66
C LEU A 86 -8.59 12.06 4.70
N PRO A 87 -7.29 12.38 4.59
CA PRO A 87 -6.38 11.64 3.72
C PRO A 87 -6.16 10.18 4.15
N ILE A 88 -6.31 9.87 5.45
CA ILE A 88 -6.25 8.50 5.95
C ILE A 88 -7.48 7.71 5.44
N VAL A 89 -8.67 8.31 5.50
CA VAL A 89 -9.90 7.70 4.97
C VAL A 89 -9.81 7.51 3.46
N ILE A 90 -9.31 8.50 2.73
CA ILE A 90 -9.09 8.39 1.28
C ILE A 90 -8.12 7.25 0.97
N PHE A 91 -7.01 7.15 1.70
CA PHE A 91 -6.05 6.05 1.53
C PHE A 91 -6.69 4.68 1.73
N ILE A 92 -7.50 4.51 2.78
CA ILE A 92 -8.23 3.26 3.05
C ILE A 92 -9.17 2.94 1.87
N ILE A 93 -9.97 3.91 1.42
CA ILE A 93 -10.89 3.71 0.29
C ILE A 93 -10.13 3.30 -0.96
N VAL A 94 -9.04 3.99 -1.29
CA VAL A 94 -8.22 3.70 -2.48
C VAL A 94 -7.61 2.31 -2.39
N LEU A 95 -6.99 1.97 -1.26
CA LEU A 95 -6.35 0.66 -1.05
C LEU A 95 -7.34 -0.50 -1.14
N PHE A 96 -8.51 -0.40 -0.48
CA PHE A 96 -9.50 -1.46 -0.56
C PHE A 96 -10.19 -1.53 -1.92
N SER A 97 -10.36 -0.40 -2.61
CA SER A 97 -10.92 -0.38 -3.96
C SER A 97 -9.95 -1.02 -4.96
N SER A 98 -8.65 -0.75 -4.87
CA SER A 98 -7.64 -1.36 -5.74
C SER A 98 -7.61 -2.88 -5.53
N ILE A 99 -7.55 -3.34 -4.28
CA ILE A 99 -7.62 -4.78 -3.94
C ILE A 99 -8.91 -5.41 -4.50
N GLY A 100 -10.07 -4.80 -4.23
CA GLY A 100 -11.36 -5.30 -4.70
C GLY A 100 -11.44 -5.40 -6.22
N PHE A 101 -10.92 -4.40 -6.94
CA PHE A 101 -10.82 -4.41 -8.39
C PHE A 101 -9.97 -5.58 -8.91
N PHE A 102 -8.79 -5.81 -8.33
CA PHE A 102 -7.90 -6.90 -8.77
C PHE A 102 -8.43 -8.29 -8.42
N ILE A 103 -9.14 -8.44 -7.30
CA ILE A 103 -9.85 -9.68 -6.95
C ILE A 103 -10.97 -9.94 -7.96
N TYR A 104 -11.82 -8.94 -8.23
CA TYR A 104 -12.88 -9.06 -9.24
C TYR A 104 -12.32 -9.41 -10.63
N ARG A 105 -11.22 -8.77 -11.02
CA ARG A 105 -10.52 -9.07 -12.26
C ARG A 105 -9.99 -10.51 -12.27
N SER A 106 -9.42 -10.99 -11.18
CA SER A 106 -8.96 -12.38 -11.04
C SER A 106 -10.09 -13.38 -11.25
N LEU A 107 -11.30 -13.11 -10.76
CA LEU A 107 -12.48 -13.98 -10.99
C LEU A 107 -12.92 -14.05 -12.45
N LYS A 108 -12.62 -13.02 -13.24
CA LYS A 108 -12.88 -12.99 -14.69
C LYS A 108 -11.77 -13.62 -15.52
N LEU A 109 -10.55 -13.73 -14.99
CA LEU A 109 -9.40 -14.35 -15.64
C LEU A 109 -9.42 -15.88 -15.45
N LYS A 110 -10.52 -16.52 -15.89
CA LYS A 110 -10.63 -17.98 -15.94
C LYS A 110 -9.88 -18.57 -17.13
#